data_AF-A0A2M8LFQ0-F1
#
_entry.id   AF-A0A2M8LFQ0-F1
#
_cell.length_a   1.000
_cell.length_b   1.000
_cell.length_c   1.000
_cell.angle_alpha   90.00
_cell.angle_beta   90.00
_cell.angle_gamma   90.00
#
_symmetry.space_group_name_H-M   'P 1'
#
loop_
_entity.id
_entity.type
_entity.pdbx_description
1 polymer ?
#
loop_
_entity_poly.entity_id
_entity_poly.type
_entity_poly.pdbx_seq_one_letter_code
_entity_poly.pdbx_strand_id
1 'polypeptide(L)'
;MTNEKKQVNTDYRWLNDPSLLRKMQGHFVSDVLKFNAVEEAQWLIKNIKPALEEKGINNLLPLALIDGYKELVTRASWLALSSLSEEEIIRLFATYFSFALDMSANLDVWEQLRAILIIRYPHDERDAFKAKLRYALEENQETITSNKLIIQEKEVLPTVANWLRDYVRHVDAQPAESIKQIEYLSSSINTKKISAQEKEKLHFLLHLYERLKRSTFSVDGLEEPLSTNIDGKEVTVKDGQVQQVDPRVERLINQFKKIGLITPEDEQPPSGPNDENDEWVDLRKAPLGSEVAGQEENKIDTEHVHARTSTVLKQSTLHQKERSALAAEEKATSSLFESAEVRKEIRRIRNNQINTKQLYDTLLTAFNVSRQAPVAAVLYALAEQGKLESFIFADQRFKNLLAARYRKLEKATMLRQLQEGLNYPEHLRNFLRMLLEDHMHMQISEAAHLAAELTALARKKDSATPYLAYFDEATQSYQWMDTTL
;
A
#
# COMPACT_ATOMS: atom_id res chain seq x y z
N MET A 1 -10.94 48.68 4.27
CA MET A 1 -11.85 47.73 4.94
C MET A 1 -11.02 46.91 5.93
N THR A 2 -10.96 47.35 7.17
CA THR A 2 -10.33 46.62 8.28
C THR A 2 -11.23 45.44 8.64
N ASN A 3 -10.74 44.22 8.42
CA ASN A 3 -11.40 43.00 8.89
C ASN A 3 -11.34 42.99 10.42
N GLU A 4 -12.38 43.52 11.07
CA GLU A 4 -12.63 43.29 12.49
C GLU A 4 -12.78 41.78 12.69
N LYS A 5 -11.71 41.14 13.16
CA LYS A 5 -11.77 39.77 13.67
C LYS A 5 -12.78 39.77 14.81
N LYS A 6 -13.99 39.29 14.54
CA LYS A 6 -14.96 38.90 15.56
C LYS A 6 -14.20 38.04 16.57
N GLN A 7 -13.92 38.58 17.75
CA GLN A 7 -13.50 37.78 18.89
C GLN A 7 -14.67 36.84 19.17
N VAL A 8 -14.55 35.59 18.71
CA VAL A 8 -15.46 34.53 19.13
C VAL A 8 -15.19 34.37 20.62
N ASN A 9 -16.12 34.84 21.44
CA ASN A 9 -16.06 34.70 22.88
C ASN A 9 -16.30 33.22 23.20
N THR A 10 -15.24 32.43 23.18
CA THR A 10 -15.29 30.98 23.43
C THR A 10 -15.12 30.73 24.93
N ASP A 11 -16.20 30.92 25.69
CA ASP A 11 -16.24 30.45 27.07
C ASP A 11 -16.41 28.92 27.09
N TYR A 12 -15.32 28.19 27.31
CA TYR A 12 -15.31 26.73 27.39
C TYR A 12 -15.57 26.18 28.80
N ARG A 13 -16.03 27.01 29.76
CA ARG A 13 -16.33 26.55 31.14
C ARG A 13 -17.34 25.41 31.21
N TRP A 14 -18.19 25.26 30.20
CA TRP A 14 -19.16 24.17 30.11
C TRP A 14 -18.49 22.78 30.04
N LEU A 15 -17.23 22.67 29.62
CA LEU A 15 -16.46 21.42 29.64
C LEU A 15 -16.07 20.97 31.07
N ASN A 16 -16.26 21.81 32.08
CA ASN A 16 -15.93 21.46 33.47
C ASN A 16 -17.06 20.68 34.18
N ASP A 17 -18.09 20.24 33.45
CA ASP A 17 -19.20 19.46 34.01
C ASP A 17 -19.06 17.95 33.68
N PRO A 18 -18.69 17.09 34.66
CA PRO A 18 -18.62 15.64 34.46
C PRO A 18 -19.95 14.99 34.09
N SER A 19 -21.09 15.61 34.43
CA SER A 19 -22.41 15.10 34.06
C SER A 19 -22.68 15.32 32.58
N LEU A 20 -22.21 16.43 32.01
CA LEU A 20 -22.33 16.73 30.60
C LEU A 20 -21.50 15.75 29.75
N LEU A 21 -20.23 15.52 30.11
CA LEU A 21 -19.39 14.52 29.43
C LEU A 21 -20.09 13.15 29.38
N ARG A 22 -20.62 12.68 30.52
CA ARG A 22 -21.35 11.39 30.59
C ARG A 22 -22.60 11.37 29.69
N LYS A 23 -23.36 12.46 29.65
CA LYS A 23 -24.52 12.59 28.75
C LYS A 23 -24.11 12.54 27.28
N MET A 24 -23.04 13.24 26.91
CA MET A 24 -22.53 13.27 25.54
C MET A 24 -21.97 11.91 25.11
N GLN A 25 -21.22 11.23 25.98
CA GLN A 25 -20.75 9.87 25.73
C GLN A 25 -21.91 8.88 25.59
N GLY A 26 -22.91 8.98 26.47
CA GLY A 26 -24.13 8.18 26.39
C GLY A 26 -24.87 8.36 25.06
N HIS A 27 -25.15 9.62 24.70
CA HIS A 27 -25.79 9.99 23.43
C HIS A 27 -24.97 9.54 22.22
N PHE A 28 -23.64 9.67 22.28
CA PHE A 28 -22.77 9.22 21.21
C PHE A 28 -22.93 7.72 20.96
N VAL A 29 -22.97 6.90 22.01
CA VAL A 29 -23.12 5.44 21.86
C VAL A 29 -24.55 5.06 21.46
N SER A 30 -25.58 5.63 22.10
CA SER A 30 -26.97 5.22 21.88
C SER A 30 -27.52 5.65 20.52
N ASP A 31 -27.12 6.82 20.05
CA ASP A 31 -27.72 7.47 18.89
C ASP A 31 -26.69 7.68 17.78
N VAL A 32 -25.61 8.42 18.05
CA VAL A 32 -24.68 8.86 17.01
C VAL A 32 -23.99 7.68 16.32
N LEU A 33 -23.35 6.80 17.09
CA LEU A 33 -22.65 5.63 16.57
C LEU A 33 -23.62 4.61 15.98
N LYS A 34 -24.72 4.32 16.70
CA LYS A 34 -25.71 3.31 16.30
C LYS A 34 -26.41 3.65 14.98
N PHE A 35 -26.73 4.92 14.76
CA PHE A 35 -27.41 5.39 13.55
C PHE A 35 -26.46 6.01 12.52
N ASN A 36 -25.15 5.87 12.72
CA ASN A 36 -24.12 6.43 11.84
C ASN A 36 -24.36 7.93 11.55
N ALA A 37 -24.65 8.71 12.60
CA ALA A 37 -25.03 10.12 12.51
C ALA A 37 -23.77 11.00 12.32
N VAL A 38 -23.27 11.03 11.09
CA VAL A 38 -21.99 11.65 10.73
C VAL A 38 -21.97 13.15 11.03
N GLU A 39 -23.08 13.86 10.84
CA GLU A 39 -23.19 15.31 11.06
C GLU A 39 -22.99 15.70 12.54
N GLU A 40 -23.58 14.93 13.44
CA GLU A 40 -23.43 15.09 14.89
C GLU A 40 -22.00 14.78 15.34
N ALA A 41 -21.38 13.75 14.77
CA ALA A 41 -19.96 13.46 15.02
C ALA A 41 -19.05 14.62 14.54
N GLN A 42 -19.32 15.18 13.36
CA GLN A 42 -18.62 16.38 12.87
C GLN A 42 -18.81 17.57 13.80
N TRP A 43 -20.03 17.76 14.33
CA TRP A 43 -20.30 18.80 15.31
C TRP A 43 -19.46 18.62 16.59
N LEU A 44 -19.37 17.40 17.12
CA LEU A 44 -18.55 17.09 18.29
C LEU A 44 -17.08 17.45 18.05
N ILE A 45 -16.52 17.05 16.90
CA ILE A 45 -15.14 17.36 16.53
C ILE A 45 -14.94 18.87 16.44
N LYS A 46 -15.79 19.57 15.67
CA LYS A 46 -15.64 21.00 15.39
C LYS A 46 -15.76 21.87 16.64
N ASN A 47 -16.56 21.48 17.62
CA ASN A 47 -16.81 22.29 18.81
C ASN A 47 -15.95 21.91 20.02
N ILE A 48 -15.59 20.63 20.17
CA ILE A 48 -14.82 20.16 21.33
C ILE A 48 -13.32 20.16 21.04
N LYS A 49 -12.88 19.71 19.86
CA LYS A 49 -11.44 19.59 19.55
C LYS A 49 -10.69 20.92 19.70
N PRO A 50 -11.15 22.06 19.14
CA PRO A 50 -10.44 23.32 19.31
C PRO A 50 -10.35 23.77 20.77
N ALA A 51 -11.37 23.47 21.57
CA ALA A 51 -11.37 23.77 23.01
C ALA A 51 -10.29 22.98 23.76
N LEU A 52 -10.09 21.71 23.41
CA LEU A 52 -9.07 20.85 23.99
C LEU A 52 -7.64 21.21 23.54
N GLU A 53 -7.51 21.91 22.41
CA GLU A 53 -6.23 22.39 21.87
C GLU A 53 -5.88 23.81 22.35
N GLU A 54 -6.81 24.50 23.01
CA GLU A 54 -6.58 25.85 23.52
C GLU A 54 -5.52 25.85 24.63
N LYS A 55 -4.59 26.81 24.52
CA LYS A 55 -3.52 26.98 25.52
C LYS A 55 -4.13 27.30 26.89
N GLY A 56 -3.81 26.46 27.88
CA GLY A 56 -4.23 26.66 29.26
C GLY A 56 -5.46 25.85 29.67
N ILE A 57 -6.11 25.13 28.75
CA ILE A 57 -7.26 24.26 29.10
C ILE A 57 -6.88 23.20 30.15
N ASN A 58 -5.64 22.70 30.11
CA ASN A 58 -5.09 21.76 31.09
C ASN A 58 -5.03 22.32 32.52
N ASN A 59 -5.04 23.64 32.70
CA ASN A 59 -5.09 24.27 34.02
C ASN A 59 -6.53 24.52 34.50
N LEU A 60 -7.50 24.47 33.58
CA LEU A 60 -8.91 24.79 33.84
C LEU A 60 -9.76 23.54 34.08
N LEU A 61 -9.40 22.42 33.47
CA LEU A 61 -10.15 21.17 33.54
C LEU A 61 -9.38 20.07 34.28
N PRO A 62 -10.04 19.25 35.10
CA PRO A 62 -9.47 18.00 35.61
C PRO A 62 -8.98 17.10 34.48
N LEU A 63 -7.80 16.48 34.65
CA LEU A 63 -7.18 15.61 33.63
C LEU A 63 -8.14 14.50 33.15
N ALA A 64 -8.90 13.90 34.07
CA ALA A 64 -9.89 12.87 33.72
C ALA A 64 -11.00 13.36 32.77
N LEU A 65 -11.41 14.62 32.86
CA LEU A 65 -12.38 15.19 31.91
C LEU A 65 -11.75 15.41 30.55
N ILE A 66 -10.51 15.92 30.53
CA ILE A 66 -9.76 16.13 29.28
C ILE A 66 -9.61 14.81 28.53
N ASP A 67 -9.23 13.74 29.22
CA ASP A 67 -9.07 12.42 28.61
C ASP A 67 -10.41 11.87 28.10
N GLY A 68 -11.49 12.02 28.87
CA GLY A 68 -12.81 11.58 28.43
C GLY A 68 -13.35 12.36 27.21
N TYR A 69 -13.09 13.67 27.13
CA TYR A 69 -13.43 14.46 25.94
C TYR A 69 -12.55 14.13 24.74
N LYS A 70 -11.25 13.88 24.95
CA LYS A 70 -10.34 13.40 23.88
C LYS A 70 -10.80 12.06 23.33
N GLU A 71 -11.18 11.12 24.19
CA GLU A 71 -11.79 9.85 23.79
C GLU A 71 -13.05 10.08 22.96
N LEU A 72 -13.98 10.92 23.43
CA LEU A 72 -15.22 11.23 22.70
C LEU A 72 -14.93 11.80 21.31
N VAL A 73 -14.02 12.78 21.21
CA VAL A 73 -13.61 13.38 19.93
C VAL A 73 -12.95 12.35 19.02
N THR A 74 -12.13 11.45 19.57
CA THR A 74 -11.46 10.40 18.79
C THR A 74 -12.46 9.41 18.21
N ARG A 75 -13.44 8.97 19.01
CA ARG A 75 -14.55 8.11 18.55
C ARG A 75 -15.39 8.81 17.48
N ALA A 76 -15.72 10.08 17.68
CA ALA A 76 -16.44 10.87 16.67
C ALA A 76 -15.62 11.02 15.38
N SER A 77 -14.30 11.16 15.47
CA SER A 77 -13.39 11.27 14.32
C SER A 77 -13.43 10.02 13.44
N TRP A 78 -13.50 8.83 14.04
CA TRP A 78 -13.66 7.57 13.33
C TRP A 78 -15.00 7.44 12.58
N LEU A 79 -16.08 8.04 13.10
CA LEU A 79 -17.37 8.07 12.41
C LEU A 79 -17.38 9.10 11.26
N ALA A 80 -16.65 10.19 11.42
CA ALA A 80 -16.63 11.32 10.51
C ALA A 80 -15.31 11.46 9.74
N LEU A 81 -14.70 10.34 9.31
CA LEU A 81 -13.42 10.33 8.60
C LEU A 81 -13.42 11.26 7.38
N SER A 82 -14.55 11.35 6.67
CA SER A 82 -14.75 12.21 5.50
C SER A 82 -14.69 13.72 5.79
N SER A 83 -14.60 14.14 7.05
CA SER A 83 -14.40 15.54 7.45
C SER A 83 -12.97 15.87 7.87
N LEU A 84 -12.12 14.85 8.04
CA LEU A 84 -10.75 14.99 8.55
C LEU A 84 -9.76 15.25 7.42
N SER A 85 -8.59 15.83 7.75
CA SER A 85 -7.45 15.91 6.83
C SER A 85 -6.81 14.54 6.61
N GLU A 86 -5.96 14.41 5.60
CA GLU A 86 -5.21 13.18 5.34
C GLU A 86 -4.34 12.80 6.57
N GLU A 87 -3.63 13.78 7.14
CA GLU A 87 -2.74 13.60 8.29
C GLU A 87 -3.50 13.17 9.54
N GLU A 88 -4.71 13.69 9.74
CA GLU A 88 -5.58 13.29 10.85
C GLU A 88 -6.05 11.85 10.69
N ILE A 89 -6.42 11.43 9.47
CA ILE A 89 -6.80 10.03 9.20
C ILE A 89 -5.60 9.12 9.44
N ILE A 90 -4.43 9.44 8.89
CA ILE A 90 -3.19 8.66 9.10
C ILE A 90 -2.87 8.56 10.59
N ARG A 91 -3.01 9.65 11.34
CA ARG A 91 -2.80 9.66 12.80
C ARG A 91 -3.79 8.76 13.53
N LEU A 92 -5.07 8.74 13.14
CA LEU A 92 -6.05 7.82 13.74
C LEU A 92 -5.60 6.36 13.58
N PHE A 93 -5.15 5.98 12.38
CA PHE A 93 -4.63 4.63 12.11
C PHE A 93 -3.34 4.32 12.87
N ALA A 94 -2.47 5.31 13.07
CA ALA A 94 -1.18 5.11 13.74
C ALA A 94 -1.27 5.04 15.28
N THR A 95 -2.21 5.76 15.91
CA THR A 95 -2.20 5.95 17.38
C THR A 95 -3.54 5.76 18.09
N TYR A 96 -4.65 5.64 17.35
CA TYR A 96 -6.00 5.58 17.92
C TYR A 96 -6.89 4.49 17.30
N PHE A 97 -6.28 3.46 16.73
CA PHE A 97 -6.96 2.36 16.07
C PHE A 97 -7.72 1.46 17.06
N SER A 98 -7.31 1.39 18.33
CA SER A 98 -8.03 0.62 19.35
C SER A 98 -9.48 1.09 19.50
N PHE A 99 -9.76 2.40 19.35
CA PHE A 99 -11.12 2.93 19.38
C PHE A 99 -11.98 2.43 18.21
N ALA A 100 -11.41 2.27 17.02
CA ALA A 100 -12.13 1.68 15.88
C ALA A 100 -12.49 0.22 16.16
N LEU A 101 -11.55 -0.54 16.74
CA LEU A 101 -11.77 -1.95 17.12
C LEU A 101 -12.86 -2.10 18.18
N ASP A 102 -12.94 -1.18 19.14
CA ASP A 102 -13.99 -1.19 20.15
C ASP A 102 -15.38 -0.85 19.58
N MET A 103 -15.43 -0.19 18.42
CA MET A 103 -16.66 0.22 17.75
C MET A 103 -17.04 -0.68 16.57
N SER A 104 -16.26 -1.74 16.28
CA SER A 104 -16.41 -2.57 15.07
C SER A 104 -17.79 -3.20 14.89
N ALA A 105 -18.56 -3.36 15.97
CA ALA A 105 -19.93 -3.88 15.91
C ALA A 105 -20.92 -2.90 15.25
N ASN A 106 -20.64 -1.60 15.28
CA ASN A 106 -21.52 -0.55 14.75
C ASN A 106 -20.83 0.37 13.73
N LEU A 107 -19.52 0.21 13.52
CA LEU A 107 -18.72 1.03 12.62
C LEU A 107 -18.03 0.15 11.57
N ASP A 108 -18.37 0.40 10.31
CA ASP A 108 -17.61 -0.10 9.16
C ASP A 108 -16.60 0.95 8.70
N VAL A 109 -15.37 0.83 9.19
CA VAL A 109 -14.27 1.73 8.82
C VAL A 109 -13.93 1.62 7.34
N TRP A 110 -14.10 0.44 6.73
CA TRP A 110 -13.80 0.25 5.32
C TRP A 110 -14.77 1.04 4.45
N GLU A 111 -16.07 1.02 4.74
CA GLU A 111 -17.05 1.79 3.97
C GLU A 111 -16.83 3.31 4.09
N GLN A 112 -16.43 3.80 5.27
CA GLN A 112 -16.06 5.21 5.46
C GLN A 112 -14.81 5.57 4.63
N LEU A 113 -13.79 4.71 4.66
CA LEU A 113 -12.56 4.92 3.90
C LEU A 113 -12.81 4.81 2.38
N ARG A 114 -13.65 3.88 1.95
CA ARG A 114 -14.08 3.69 0.56
C ARG A 114 -14.69 4.97 0.01
N ALA A 115 -15.61 5.60 0.75
CA ALA A 115 -16.20 6.89 0.35
C ALA A 115 -15.13 7.98 0.18
N ILE A 116 -14.15 8.04 1.08
CA ILE A 116 -13.02 8.99 1.00
C ILE A 116 -12.17 8.73 -0.24
N LEU A 117 -11.82 7.46 -0.51
CA LEU A 117 -11.03 7.06 -1.68
C LEU A 117 -11.71 7.49 -2.98
N ILE A 118 -13.04 7.34 -3.06
CA ILE A 118 -13.82 7.71 -4.23
C ILE A 118 -13.90 9.23 -4.41
N ILE A 119 -14.22 9.95 -3.32
CA ILE A 119 -14.52 11.39 -3.39
C ILE A 119 -13.27 12.24 -3.52
N ARG A 120 -12.18 11.89 -2.83
CA ARG A 120 -11.02 12.77 -2.67
C ARG A 120 -9.84 12.44 -3.56
N TYR A 121 -9.68 11.17 -3.95
CA TYR A 121 -8.48 10.71 -4.63
C TYR A 121 -8.80 10.26 -6.07
N PRO A 122 -8.07 10.79 -7.06
CA PRO A 122 -8.02 10.20 -8.39
C PRO A 122 -7.71 8.70 -8.31
N HIS A 123 -8.25 7.92 -9.25
CA HIS A 123 -8.15 6.46 -9.25
C HIS A 123 -6.70 5.95 -9.14
N ASP A 124 -5.75 6.62 -9.81
CA ASP A 124 -4.33 6.29 -9.81
C ASP A 124 -3.58 6.71 -8.53
N GLU A 125 -4.16 7.55 -7.68
CA GLU A 125 -3.58 7.99 -6.40
C GLU A 125 -4.09 7.21 -5.19
N ARG A 126 -5.19 6.46 -5.33
CA ARG A 126 -5.83 5.70 -4.24
C ARG A 126 -4.89 4.71 -3.56
N ASP A 127 -4.11 3.97 -4.35
CA ASP A 127 -3.17 2.97 -3.82
C ASP A 127 -2.04 3.60 -3.00
N ALA A 128 -1.61 4.82 -3.34
CA ALA A 128 -0.61 5.55 -2.57
C ALA A 128 -1.16 5.95 -1.18
N PHE A 129 -2.41 6.40 -1.11
CA PHE A 129 -3.04 6.71 0.18
C PHE A 129 -3.27 5.45 1.01
N LYS A 130 -3.77 4.36 0.42
CA LYS A 130 -3.89 3.06 1.10
C LYS A 130 -2.54 2.60 1.67
N ALA A 131 -1.45 2.76 0.92
CA ALA A 131 -0.11 2.39 1.40
C ALA A 131 0.30 3.16 2.66
N LYS A 132 0.00 4.47 2.73
CA LYS A 132 0.24 5.28 3.95
C LYS A 132 -0.54 4.75 5.15
N LEU A 133 -1.80 4.35 4.95
CA LEU A 133 -2.63 3.77 6.01
C LEU A 133 -2.13 2.40 6.47
N ARG A 134 -1.65 1.55 5.55
CA ARG A 134 -1.02 0.27 5.91
C ARG A 134 0.23 0.49 6.75
N TYR A 135 1.11 1.38 6.31
CA TYR A 135 2.31 1.73 7.06
C TYR A 135 1.98 2.27 8.46
N ALA A 136 0.95 3.11 8.58
CA ALA A 136 0.48 3.60 9.88
C ALA A 136 0.03 2.46 10.82
N LEU A 137 -0.69 1.45 10.32
CA LEU A 137 -1.07 0.28 11.12
C LEU A 137 0.13 -0.60 11.50
N GLU A 138 1.07 -0.78 10.57
CA GLU A 138 2.27 -1.59 10.78
C GLU A 138 3.21 -1.01 11.85
N GLU A 139 3.13 0.30 12.10
CA GLU A 139 3.87 1.00 13.15
C GLU A 139 3.05 1.23 14.45
N ASN A 140 1.76 0.89 14.45
CA ASN A 140 0.86 1.16 15.58
C ASN A 140 1.18 0.27 16.81
N GLN A 141 1.46 0.93 17.95
CA GLN A 141 1.88 0.29 19.20
C GLN A 141 0.74 0.06 20.22
N GLU A 142 -0.52 0.30 19.85
CA GLU A 142 -1.67 0.05 20.73
C GLU A 142 -1.87 -1.45 20.93
N THR A 143 -2.02 -1.88 22.19
CA THR A 143 -2.30 -3.27 22.55
C THR A 143 -3.79 -3.60 22.35
N ILE A 144 -4.10 -4.64 21.57
CA ILE A 144 -5.49 -4.96 21.19
C ILE A 144 -6.00 -6.28 21.77
N THR A 145 -5.12 -7.08 22.36
CA THR A 145 -5.45 -8.31 23.09
C THR A 145 -4.65 -8.39 24.40
N SER A 146 -5.07 -9.28 25.30
CA SER A 146 -4.51 -9.41 26.65
C SER A 146 -3.27 -10.29 26.71
N ASN A 147 -3.21 -11.33 25.87
CA ASN A 147 -2.12 -12.30 25.86
C ASN A 147 -0.97 -11.84 24.98
N LYS A 148 0.27 -12.02 25.45
CA LYS A 148 1.49 -11.78 24.65
C LYS A 148 1.55 -12.71 23.44
N LEU A 149 2.20 -12.23 22.37
CA LEU A 149 2.42 -13.00 21.14
C LEU A 149 3.77 -13.67 21.18
N ILE A 150 3.87 -14.85 20.56
CA ILE A 150 5.13 -15.54 20.32
C ILE A 150 5.49 -15.33 18.85
N ILE A 151 6.54 -14.56 18.60
CA ILE A 151 7.04 -14.22 17.27
C ILE A 151 8.53 -14.58 17.22
N GLN A 152 8.93 -15.56 16.37
CA GLN A 152 10.30 -16.08 16.34
C GLN A 152 10.80 -16.50 17.74
N GLU A 153 9.99 -17.30 18.43
CA GLU A 153 10.29 -17.83 19.78
C GLU A 153 10.46 -16.76 20.88
N LYS A 154 10.19 -15.49 20.57
CA LYS A 154 10.23 -14.38 21.53
C LYS A 154 8.82 -13.94 21.89
N GLU A 155 8.59 -13.75 23.18
CA GLU A 155 7.40 -13.07 23.66
C GLU A 155 7.46 -11.57 23.34
N VAL A 156 6.44 -11.07 22.66
CA VAL A 156 6.28 -9.64 22.35
C VAL A 156 4.91 -9.16 22.82
N LEU A 157 4.78 -7.84 23.00
CA LEU A 157 3.51 -7.22 23.35
C LEU A 157 2.48 -7.41 22.23
N PRO A 158 1.18 -7.58 22.54
CA PRO A 158 0.13 -7.79 21.55
C PRO A 158 -0.36 -6.49 20.91
N THR A 159 0.57 -5.75 20.31
CA THR A 159 0.26 -4.51 19.60
C THR A 159 -0.35 -4.77 18.22
N VAL A 160 -1.04 -3.78 17.64
CA VAL A 160 -1.51 -3.83 16.24
C VAL A 160 -0.37 -4.23 15.30
N ALA A 161 0.76 -3.53 15.39
CA ALA A 161 1.97 -3.80 14.61
C ALA A 161 2.46 -5.26 14.74
N ASN A 162 2.50 -5.79 15.97
CA ASN A 162 3.00 -7.15 16.20
C ASN A 162 2.01 -8.22 15.71
N TRP A 163 0.69 -7.99 15.83
CA TRP A 163 -0.33 -8.86 15.25
C TRP A 163 -0.25 -8.90 13.72
N LEU A 164 -0.09 -7.75 13.06
CA LEU A 164 0.10 -7.70 11.61
C LEU A 164 1.38 -8.41 11.18
N ARG A 165 2.48 -8.24 11.92
CA ARG A 165 3.75 -8.95 11.65
C ARG A 165 3.62 -10.46 11.81
N ASP A 166 2.90 -10.93 12.82
CA ASP A 166 2.62 -12.36 13.01
C ASP A 166 1.77 -12.90 11.83
N TYR A 167 0.72 -12.17 11.47
CA TYR A 167 -0.17 -12.52 10.36
C TYR A 167 0.55 -12.59 9.00
N VAL A 168 1.30 -11.55 8.62
CA VAL A 168 2.03 -11.49 7.34
C VAL A 168 3.04 -12.63 7.20
N ARG A 169 3.64 -13.09 8.32
CA ARG A 169 4.54 -14.26 8.31
C ARG A 169 3.84 -15.58 8.06
N HIS A 170 2.57 -15.70 8.45
CA HIS A 170 1.79 -16.93 8.24
C HIS A 170 1.10 -16.95 6.87
N VAL A 171 0.66 -15.80 6.37
CA VAL A 171 -0.24 -15.72 5.20
C VAL A 171 0.46 -15.22 3.92
N ASP A 172 1.68 -14.71 4.05
CA ASP A 172 2.49 -13.99 3.06
C ASP A 172 2.15 -12.49 2.91
N ALA A 173 3.08 -11.74 2.30
CA ALA A 173 2.93 -10.30 2.07
C ALA A 173 1.93 -9.94 0.97
N GLN A 174 1.56 -10.89 0.09
CA GLN A 174 0.60 -10.65 -1.00
C GLN A 174 -0.85 -10.64 -0.48
N PRO A 175 -1.79 -9.98 -1.17
CA PRO A 175 -3.21 -10.04 -0.80
C PRO A 175 -3.68 -11.47 -0.59
N ALA A 176 -4.31 -11.73 0.54
CA ALA A 176 -4.68 -13.06 0.97
C ALA A 176 -6.14 -13.37 0.65
N GLU A 177 -6.39 -14.59 0.20
CA GLU A 177 -7.73 -15.14 0.12
C GLU A 177 -8.34 -15.30 1.52
N SER A 178 -9.68 -15.23 1.60
CA SER A 178 -10.42 -15.36 2.86
C SER A 178 -10.14 -16.68 3.59
N ILE A 179 -9.84 -17.75 2.86
CA ILE A 179 -9.53 -19.06 3.42
C ILE A 179 -8.26 -19.00 4.27
N LYS A 180 -7.19 -18.35 3.80
CA LYS A 180 -5.94 -18.21 4.56
C LYS A 180 -6.13 -17.38 5.83
N GLN A 181 -7.01 -16.37 5.79
CA GLN A 181 -7.36 -15.57 6.98
C GLN A 181 -8.07 -16.43 8.04
N ILE A 182 -9.04 -17.23 7.62
CA ILE A 182 -9.77 -18.16 8.51
C ILE A 182 -8.82 -19.21 9.08
N GLU A 183 -7.93 -19.74 8.26
CA GLU A 183 -6.89 -20.69 8.68
C GLU A 183 -5.98 -20.05 9.76
N TYR A 184 -5.48 -18.84 9.54
CA TYR A 184 -4.67 -18.13 10.54
C TYR A 184 -5.43 -17.92 11.87
N LEU A 185 -6.67 -17.44 11.78
CA LEU A 185 -7.52 -17.19 12.95
C LEU A 185 -7.88 -18.46 13.71
N SER A 186 -7.86 -19.63 13.10
CA SER A 186 -8.21 -20.91 13.73
C SER A 186 -7.00 -21.72 14.19
N SER A 187 -5.87 -21.64 13.47
CA SER A 187 -4.74 -22.55 13.65
C SER A 187 -3.54 -21.94 14.37
N SER A 188 -3.34 -20.62 14.29
CA SER A 188 -2.17 -19.94 14.86
C SER A 188 -2.07 -20.15 16.37
N ILE A 189 -0.84 -20.36 16.86
CA ILE A 189 -0.54 -20.53 18.29
C ILE A 189 -0.99 -19.30 19.09
N ASN A 190 -0.87 -18.11 18.50
CA ASN A 190 -1.25 -16.85 19.12
C ASN A 190 -2.78 -16.69 19.17
N THR A 191 -3.49 -17.08 18.11
CA THR A 191 -4.95 -16.91 18.01
C THR A 191 -5.75 -17.93 18.84
N LYS A 192 -5.15 -19.07 19.19
CA LYS A 192 -5.77 -20.06 20.09
C LYS A 192 -5.93 -19.60 21.54
N LYS A 193 -5.17 -18.60 21.97
CA LYS A 193 -5.13 -18.15 23.37
C LYS A 193 -6.06 -16.96 23.65
N ILE A 194 -6.58 -16.30 22.63
CA ILE A 194 -7.39 -15.08 22.81
C ILE A 194 -8.89 -15.41 22.92
N SER A 195 -9.63 -14.51 23.55
CA SER A 195 -11.09 -14.63 23.70
C SER A 195 -11.83 -14.43 22.38
N ALA A 196 -13.11 -14.82 22.33
CA ALA A 196 -13.95 -14.62 21.15
C ALA A 196 -14.07 -13.14 20.74
N GLN A 197 -14.21 -12.24 21.73
CA GLN A 197 -14.29 -10.80 21.48
C GLN A 197 -12.96 -10.23 20.93
N GLU A 198 -11.82 -10.64 21.49
CA GLU A 198 -10.51 -10.26 20.97
C GLU A 198 -10.28 -10.81 19.56
N LYS A 199 -10.76 -12.03 19.28
CA LYS A 199 -10.69 -12.64 17.96
C LYS A 199 -11.53 -11.89 16.93
N GLU A 200 -12.68 -11.33 17.32
CA GLU A 200 -13.49 -10.46 16.48
C GLU A 200 -12.75 -9.15 16.15
N LYS A 201 -12.12 -8.51 17.15
CA LYS A 201 -11.27 -7.33 16.93
C LYS A 201 -10.11 -7.64 15.97
N LEU A 202 -9.44 -8.78 16.16
CA LEU A 202 -8.36 -9.21 15.28
C LEU A 202 -8.87 -9.48 13.86
N HIS A 203 -10.01 -10.16 13.71
CA HIS A 203 -10.64 -10.37 12.40
C HIS A 203 -10.95 -9.04 11.70
N PHE A 204 -11.49 -8.05 12.42
CA PHE A 204 -11.73 -6.71 11.88
C PHE A 204 -10.44 -6.02 11.40
N LEU A 205 -9.39 -6.04 12.22
CA LEU A 205 -8.07 -5.50 11.85
C LEU A 205 -7.53 -6.15 10.57
N LEU A 206 -7.54 -7.49 10.52
CA LEU A 206 -7.01 -8.23 9.37
C LEU A 206 -7.83 -8.00 8.11
N HIS A 207 -9.16 -7.96 8.24
CA HIS A 207 -10.04 -7.66 7.12
C HIS A 207 -9.74 -6.29 6.51
N LEU A 208 -9.64 -5.25 7.35
CA LEU A 208 -9.32 -3.91 6.88
C LEU A 208 -7.91 -3.86 6.25
N TYR A 209 -6.91 -4.48 6.89
CA TYR A 209 -5.55 -4.53 6.38
C TYR A 209 -5.46 -5.20 5.00
N GLU A 210 -6.20 -6.30 4.79
CA GLU A 210 -6.26 -6.98 3.49
C GLU A 210 -7.01 -6.14 2.43
N ARG A 211 -8.07 -5.43 2.80
CA ARG A 211 -8.72 -4.47 1.89
C ARG A 211 -7.77 -3.37 1.45
N LEU A 212 -6.97 -2.85 2.38
CA LEU A 212 -5.95 -1.85 2.06
C LEU A 212 -4.89 -2.39 1.11
N LYS A 213 -4.54 -3.69 1.13
CA LYS A 213 -3.53 -4.30 0.25
C LYS A 213 -3.97 -4.43 -1.20
N ARG A 214 -5.27 -4.48 -1.47
CA ARG A 214 -5.81 -4.66 -2.83
C ARG A 214 -5.62 -3.42 -3.67
N SER A 215 -5.05 -3.60 -4.86
CA SER A 215 -4.86 -2.52 -5.81
C SER A 215 -6.20 -2.04 -6.33
N THR A 216 -6.37 -0.73 -6.41
CA THR A 216 -7.52 -0.10 -7.04
C THR A 216 -7.73 -0.52 -8.51
N PHE A 217 -6.68 -1.03 -9.18
CA PHE A 217 -6.75 -1.55 -10.55
C PHE A 217 -7.17 -3.03 -10.65
N SER A 218 -7.30 -3.74 -9.53
CA SER A 218 -7.78 -5.12 -9.53
C SER A 218 -9.30 -5.17 -9.34
N VAL A 219 -9.94 -6.18 -9.93
CA VAL A 219 -11.41 -6.34 -9.87
C VAL A 219 -11.93 -6.41 -8.43
N ASP A 220 -11.15 -6.99 -7.53
CA ASP A 220 -11.44 -7.15 -6.11
C ASP A 220 -11.03 -5.95 -5.23
N GLY A 221 -10.24 -5.03 -5.79
CA GLY A 221 -9.80 -3.79 -5.15
C GLY A 221 -10.54 -2.53 -5.64
N LEU A 222 -11.45 -2.66 -6.60
CA LEU A 222 -12.33 -1.59 -7.03
C LEU A 222 -13.19 -1.07 -5.86
N GLU A 223 -13.07 0.22 -5.56
CA GLU A 223 -13.92 0.87 -4.57
C GLU A 223 -15.31 1.16 -5.11
N GLU A 224 -15.48 1.27 -6.43
CA GLU A 224 -16.77 1.57 -7.04
C GLU A 224 -17.41 0.29 -7.57
N PRO A 225 -18.72 0.10 -7.35
CA PRO A 225 -19.42 -0.98 -8.04
C PRO A 225 -19.42 -0.68 -9.55
N LEU A 226 -18.99 -1.65 -10.35
CA LEU A 226 -19.04 -1.54 -11.81
C LEU A 226 -20.24 -2.32 -12.34
N SER A 227 -21.16 -1.62 -13.00
CA SER A 227 -22.24 -2.28 -13.75
C SER A 227 -21.72 -2.67 -15.13
N THR A 228 -21.87 -3.93 -15.50
CA THR A 228 -21.48 -4.47 -16.81
C THR A 228 -22.48 -5.51 -17.28
N ASN A 229 -22.38 -5.94 -18.55
CA ASN A 229 -23.23 -6.97 -19.11
C ASN A 229 -22.39 -8.24 -19.33
N ILE A 230 -22.75 -9.33 -18.65
CA ILE A 230 -22.14 -10.66 -18.83
C ILE A 230 -23.23 -11.59 -19.37
N ASP A 231 -23.03 -12.11 -20.58
CA ASP A 231 -23.96 -13.02 -21.27
C ASP A 231 -25.40 -12.47 -21.41
N GLY A 232 -25.52 -11.18 -21.73
CA GLY A 232 -26.81 -10.51 -21.90
C GLY A 232 -27.48 -10.08 -20.59
N LYS A 233 -26.86 -10.33 -19.43
CA LYS A 233 -27.41 -9.97 -18.11
C LYS A 233 -26.64 -8.80 -17.51
N GLU A 234 -27.38 -7.76 -17.10
CA GLU A 234 -26.82 -6.68 -16.29
C GLU A 234 -26.40 -7.24 -14.92
N VAL A 235 -25.13 -7.09 -14.60
CA VAL A 235 -24.53 -7.50 -13.33
C VAL A 235 -23.72 -6.35 -12.76
N THR A 236 -23.62 -6.30 -11.43
CA THR A 236 -22.79 -5.35 -10.72
C THR A 236 -21.61 -6.09 -10.11
N VAL A 237 -20.39 -5.75 -10.51
CA VAL A 237 -19.18 -6.25 -9.87
C VAL A 237 -18.91 -5.38 -8.64
N LYS A 238 -19.00 -5.99 -7.46
CA LYS A 238 -18.75 -5.33 -6.18
C LYS A 238 -17.85 -6.22 -5.34
N ASP A 239 -16.76 -5.68 -4.81
CA ASP A 239 -15.82 -6.40 -3.93
C ASP A 239 -15.22 -7.67 -4.59
N GLY A 240 -15.02 -7.64 -5.91
CA GLY A 240 -14.54 -8.78 -6.69
C GLY A 240 -15.59 -9.87 -6.95
N GLN A 241 -16.83 -9.64 -6.55
CA GLN A 241 -17.94 -10.58 -6.76
C GLN A 241 -18.92 -10.02 -7.79
N VAL A 242 -19.33 -10.87 -8.73
CA VAL A 242 -20.43 -10.58 -9.65
C VAL A 242 -21.74 -10.74 -8.89
N GLN A 243 -22.45 -9.64 -8.67
CA GLN A 243 -23.78 -9.62 -8.05
C GLN A 243 -24.83 -9.42 -9.14
N GLN A 244 -25.86 -10.25 -9.15
CA GLN A 244 -27.02 -9.99 -10.01
C GLN A 244 -27.73 -8.73 -9.50
N VAL A 245 -28.13 -7.87 -10.43
CA VAL A 245 -28.96 -6.70 -10.12
C VAL A 245 -30.26 -7.20 -9.49
N ASP A 246 -30.73 -6.54 -8.42
CA ASP A 246 -31.99 -6.89 -7.78
C ASP A 246 -33.12 -6.92 -8.84
N PRO A 247 -33.93 -7.99 -8.94
CA PRO A 247 -35.01 -8.08 -9.93
C PRO A 247 -36.02 -6.92 -9.89
N ARG A 248 -36.09 -6.16 -8.79
CA ARG A 248 -36.87 -4.91 -8.69
C ARG A 248 -36.21 -3.77 -9.44
N VAL A 249 -34.88 -3.64 -9.32
CA VAL A 249 -34.09 -2.65 -10.06
C VAL A 249 -34.09 -2.99 -11.55
N GLU A 250 -33.92 -4.26 -11.91
CA GLU A 250 -34.00 -4.72 -13.30
C GLU A 250 -35.37 -4.40 -13.92
N ARG A 251 -36.47 -4.63 -13.18
CA ARG A 251 -37.83 -4.25 -13.63
C ARG A 251 -37.97 -2.73 -13.83
N LEU A 252 -37.39 -1.92 -12.96
CA LEU A 252 -37.40 -0.46 -13.09
C LEU A 252 -36.58 0.00 -14.30
N ILE A 253 -35.39 -0.55 -14.51
CA ILE A 253 -34.54 -0.28 -15.69
C ILE A 253 -35.31 -0.63 -16.97
N ASN A 254 -35.93 -1.81 -17.02
CA ASN A 254 -36.75 -2.24 -18.16
C ASN A 254 -37.98 -1.35 -18.38
N GLN A 255 -38.62 -0.88 -17.29
CA GLN A 255 -39.72 0.08 -17.37
C GLN A 255 -39.24 1.42 -17.95
N PHE A 256 -38.08 1.92 -17.52
CA PHE A 256 -37.48 3.15 -18.03
C PHE A 256 -37.05 3.04 -19.50
N LYS A 257 -36.48 1.91 -19.92
CA LYS A 257 -36.20 1.58 -21.33
C LYS A 257 -37.49 1.61 -22.16
N LYS A 258 -38.57 0.99 -21.67
CA LYS A 258 -39.88 0.93 -22.38
C LYS A 258 -40.53 2.30 -22.59
N ILE A 259 -40.35 3.24 -21.67
CA ILE A 259 -40.90 4.61 -21.79
C ILE A 259 -39.94 5.60 -22.45
N GLY A 260 -38.78 5.13 -22.92
CA GLY A 260 -37.80 5.96 -23.63
C GLY A 260 -37.05 6.95 -22.74
N LEU A 261 -37.02 6.75 -21.43
CA LEU A 261 -36.20 7.55 -20.50
C LEU A 261 -34.73 7.11 -20.49
N ILE A 262 -34.47 5.85 -20.86
CA ILE A 262 -33.13 5.31 -21.09
C ILE A 262 -33.10 4.85 -22.53
N THR A 263 -32.39 5.59 -23.37
CA THR A 263 -32.11 5.21 -24.76
C THR A 263 -31.18 3.99 -24.74
N PRO A 264 -31.44 2.93 -25.54
CA PRO A 264 -30.49 1.84 -25.75
C PRO A 264 -29.34 2.37 -26.62
N GLU A 265 -28.50 3.23 -26.06
CA GLU A 265 -27.41 3.88 -26.82
C GLU A 265 -26.13 3.04 -26.88
N ASP A 266 -26.05 1.88 -26.21
CA ASP A 266 -24.82 1.06 -26.13
C ASP A 266 -25.00 -0.45 -26.47
N GLU A 267 -26.08 -0.85 -27.16
CA GLU A 267 -26.15 -2.19 -27.78
C GLU A 267 -25.48 -2.23 -29.17
N GLN A 268 -24.46 -1.39 -29.44
CA GLN A 268 -23.57 -1.73 -30.54
C GLN A 268 -22.78 -2.96 -30.10
N PRO A 269 -22.87 -4.10 -30.82
CA PRO A 269 -21.98 -5.22 -30.56
C PRO A 269 -20.55 -4.67 -30.58
N PRO A 270 -19.65 -5.13 -29.69
CA PRO A 270 -18.26 -4.70 -29.73
C PRO A 270 -17.81 -4.87 -31.16
N SER A 271 -17.37 -3.77 -31.79
CA SER A 271 -16.76 -3.78 -33.11
C SER A 271 -15.38 -4.44 -32.95
N GLY A 272 -15.41 -5.75 -32.74
CA GLY A 272 -14.24 -6.61 -32.83
C GLY A 272 -13.78 -6.64 -34.28
N PRO A 273 -12.47 -6.63 -34.54
CA PRO A 273 -11.96 -6.88 -35.87
C PRO A 273 -12.41 -8.30 -36.28
N ASN A 274 -13.09 -8.39 -37.42
CA ASN A 274 -13.28 -9.65 -38.14
C ASN A 274 -11.89 -10.16 -38.56
N ASP A 275 -11.24 -10.93 -37.71
CA ASP A 275 -10.21 -11.88 -38.11
C ASP A 275 -10.73 -13.28 -37.77
N GLU A 276 -11.39 -13.87 -38.77
CA GLU A 276 -11.59 -15.32 -38.86
C GLU A 276 -10.22 -15.97 -39.02
N ASN A 277 -9.62 -16.40 -37.92
CA ASN A 277 -8.75 -17.59 -37.79
C ASN A 277 -8.05 -17.54 -36.44
N ASP A 278 -8.58 -18.23 -35.44
CA ASP A 278 -7.72 -18.82 -34.41
C ASP A 278 -8.40 -20.04 -33.79
N GLU A 279 -7.74 -21.19 -33.96
CA GLU A 279 -8.10 -22.49 -33.41
C GLU A 279 -8.02 -22.47 -31.88
N TRP A 280 -9.13 -22.78 -31.22
CA TRP A 280 -9.14 -23.02 -29.78
C TRP A 280 -8.46 -24.37 -29.45
N VAL A 281 -7.29 -24.30 -28.81
CA VAL A 281 -6.60 -25.47 -28.23
C VAL A 281 -7.26 -25.85 -26.90
N ASP A 282 -7.79 -27.07 -26.84
CA ASP A 282 -8.43 -27.69 -25.68
C ASP A 282 -7.41 -28.00 -24.56
N LEU A 283 -7.44 -27.21 -23.48
CA LEU A 283 -6.55 -27.32 -22.31
C LEU A 283 -7.00 -28.34 -21.25
N ARG A 284 -7.75 -29.37 -21.62
CA ARG A 284 -8.08 -30.48 -20.71
C ARG A 284 -7.25 -31.72 -21.01
N LYS A 285 -6.04 -31.79 -20.44
CA LYS A 285 -5.34 -33.03 -20.03
C LYS A 285 -3.98 -32.69 -19.42
N ALA A 286 -3.88 -32.78 -18.10
CA ALA A 286 -2.61 -33.04 -17.41
C ALA A 286 -2.85 -34.14 -16.36
N PRO A 287 -2.06 -35.23 -16.36
CA PRO A 287 -2.24 -36.34 -15.43
C PRO A 287 -1.61 -36.03 -14.07
N LEU A 288 -2.34 -36.42 -13.01
CA LEU A 288 -1.82 -36.59 -11.66
C LEU A 288 -0.84 -37.78 -11.64
N GLY A 289 0.36 -37.53 -11.13
CA GLY A 289 1.41 -38.52 -10.92
C GLY A 289 1.90 -38.49 -9.47
N SER A 290 1.88 -39.69 -8.88
CA SER A 290 2.12 -40.14 -7.51
C SER A 290 3.53 -39.98 -6.92
N GLU A 291 3.55 -39.91 -5.57
CA GLU A 291 4.46 -40.54 -4.58
C GLU A 291 5.88 -41.01 -4.98
N VAL A 292 6.89 -40.69 -4.15
CA VAL A 292 7.78 -41.68 -3.50
C VAL A 292 8.31 -41.11 -2.15
N ALA A 293 8.38 -42.01 -1.17
CA ALA A 293 8.84 -41.91 0.21
C ALA A 293 10.36 -41.79 0.43
N GLY A 294 10.76 -41.51 1.67
CA GLY A 294 11.92 -42.19 2.30
C GLY A 294 12.88 -41.33 3.14
N GLN A 295 12.87 -41.58 4.47
CA GLN A 295 14.02 -41.77 5.40
C GLN A 295 15.03 -40.60 5.60
N GLU A 296 15.74 -40.41 6.72
CA GLU A 296 15.87 -41.04 8.04
C GLU A 296 16.63 -40.07 8.97
N GLU A 297 16.67 -40.46 10.24
CA GLU A 297 17.25 -39.82 11.43
C GLU A 297 18.71 -39.35 11.34
N ASN A 298 19.06 -38.31 12.12
CA ASN A 298 20.20 -38.43 13.03
C ASN A 298 20.16 -37.42 14.19
N LYS A 299 20.10 -37.99 15.40
CA LYS A 299 20.36 -37.37 16.71
C LYS A 299 21.87 -37.23 16.91
N ILE A 300 22.33 -36.08 17.39
CA ILE A 300 23.59 -35.99 18.16
C ILE A 300 23.35 -35.08 19.36
N ASP A 301 23.41 -35.70 20.55
CA ASP A 301 23.62 -35.05 21.84
C ASP A 301 25.06 -34.53 21.95
N THR A 302 25.26 -33.38 22.58
CA THR A 302 26.40 -33.20 23.50
C THR A 302 26.22 -31.96 24.38
N GLU A 303 26.14 -32.22 25.69
CA GLU A 303 26.27 -31.23 26.76
C GLU A 303 27.74 -31.02 27.18
N HIS A 304 27.97 -29.80 27.69
CA HIS A 304 29.00 -29.35 28.65
C HIS A 304 30.46 -29.12 28.18
N VAL A 305 30.94 -27.88 28.39
CA VAL A 305 31.98 -27.52 29.37
C VAL A 305 32.02 -25.99 29.57
N HIS A 306 32.22 -25.58 30.82
CA HIS A 306 32.23 -24.21 31.34
C HIS A 306 33.51 -23.39 31.04
N ALA A 307 33.28 -22.06 30.98
CA ALA A 307 34.06 -20.97 31.58
C ALA A 307 35.57 -20.82 31.26
N ARG A 308 35.88 -19.82 30.42
CA ARG A 308 36.95 -18.81 30.61
C ARG A 308 37.10 -17.97 29.33
N THR A 309 36.56 -16.75 29.27
CA THR A 309 37.05 -15.67 28.38
C THR A 309 36.20 -14.40 28.55
N SER A 310 36.51 -13.55 29.53
CA SER A 310 35.89 -12.20 29.63
C SER A 310 36.80 -11.08 29.12
N THR A 311 38.04 -11.38 28.71
CA THR A 311 38.99 -10.37 28.18
C THR A 311 39.19 -10.46 26.66
N VAL A 312 38.90 -11.63 26.04
CA VAL A 312 38.95 -11.82 24.57
C VAL A 312 37.69 -11.29 23.88
N LEU A 313 36.57 -11.17 24.61
CA LEU A 313 35.28 -10.73 24.05
C LEU A 313 35.25 -9.28 23.56
N LYS A 314 36.13 -8.41 24.08
CA LYS A 314 36.20 -7.00 23.64
C LYS A 314 36.98 -6.80 22.34
N GLN A 315 37.96 -7.66 22.04
CA GLN A 315 38.68 -7.64 20.76
C GLN A 315 37.92 -8.41 19.67
N SER A 316 37.20 -9.48 20.03
CA SER A 316 36.34 -10.18 19.05
C SER A 316 35.16 -9.33 18.61
N THR A 317 34.56 -8.54 19.51
CA THR A 317 33.45 -7.63 19.17
C THR A 317 33.91 -6.45 18.32
N LEU A 318 35.13 -5.94 18.53
CA LEU A 318 35.70 -4.89 17.68
C LEU A 318 35.99 -5.42 16.26
N HIS A 319 36.66 -6.57 16.13
CA HIS A 319 36.89 -7.18 14.82
C HIS A 319 35.63 -7.70 14.13
N GLN A 320 34.61 -8.12 14.89
CA GLN A 320 33.31 -8.48 14.33
C GLN A 320 32.55 -7.23 13.84
N LYS A 321 32.70 -6.09 14.53
CA LYS A 321 32.14 -4.81 14.10
C LYS A 321 32.85 -4.27 12.85
N GLU A 322 34.18 -4.32 12.81
CA GLU A 322 34.99 -3.96 11.62
C GLU A 322 34.70 -4.88 10.43
N ARG A 323 34.60 -6.19 10.64
CA ARG A 323 34.21 -7.14 9.58
C ARG A 323 32.76 -6.93 9.12
N SER A 324 31.85 -6.57 10.02
CA SER A 324 30.47 -6.24 9.64
C SER A 324 30.37 -4.90 8.89
N ALA A 325 31.24 -3.94 9.19
CA ALA A 325 31.32 -2.66 8.50
C ALA A 325 31.93 -2.84 7.10
N LEU A 326 33.06 -3.56 6.99
CA LEU A 326 33.67 -3.94 5.71
C LEU A 326 32.71 -4.78 4.87
N ALA A 327 32.03 -5.77 5.44
CA ALA A 327 31.05 -6.57 4.70
C ALA A 327 29.81 -5.75 4.29
N ALA A 328 29.42 -4.73 5.06
CA ALA A 328 28.35 -3.81 4.69
C ALA A 328 28.79 -2.83 3.58
N GLU A 329 30.05 -2.41 3.58
CA GLU A 329 30.68 -1.56 2.56
C GLU A 329 30.91 -2.35 1.24
N GLU A 330 31.27 -3.63 1.34
CA GLU A 330 31.34 -4.57 0.21
C GLU A 330 29.94 -4.91 -0.33
N LYS A 331 28.91 -4.97 0.54
CA LYS A 331 27.50 -5.09 0.12
C LYS A 331 26.96 -3.82 -0.52
N ALA A 332 27.43 -2.65 -0.11
CA ALA A 332 27.05 -1.35 -0.66
C ALA A 332 27.65 -1.09 -2.04
N THR A 333 28.70 -1.84 -2.41
CA THR A 333 29.37 -1.74 -3.72
C THR A 333 28.96 -2.83 -4.71
N SER A 334 28.39 -3.95 -4.23
CA SER A 334 27.82 -4.99 -5.08
C SER A 334 26.61 -4.45 -5.85
N SER A 335 26.71 -4.44 -7.19
CA SER A 335 25.60 -4.05 -8.06
C SER A 335 24.34 -4.89 -7.79
N LEU A 336 23.17 -4.27 -7.84
CA LEU A 336 21.89 -4.95 -7.71
C LEU A 336 21.70 -6.06 -8.76
N PHE A 337 22.29 -5.90 -9.95
CA PHE A 337 22.29 -6.92 -11.01
C PHE A 337 23.06 -8.19 -10.62
N GLU A 338 23.89 -8.12 -9.59
CA GLU A 338 24.62 -9.27 -9.07
C GLU A 338 23.84 -10.08 -8.04
N SER A 339 22.73 -9.53 -7.51
CA SER A 339 21.88 -10.26 -6.59
C SER A 339 21.33 -11.55 -7.22
N ALA A 340 21.27 -12.61 -6.43
CA ALA A 340 20.83 -13.93 -6.90
C ALA A 340 19.39 -13.89 -7.48
N GLU A 341 18.53 -13.05 -6.89
CA GLU A 341 17.15 -12.86 -7.32
C GLU A 341 17.05 -12.17 -8.68
N VAL A 342 17.80 -11.07 -8.89
CA VAL A 342 17.81 -10.37 -10.19
C VAL A 342 18.42 -11.25 -11.27
N ARG A 343 19.51 -11.98 -10.97
CA ARG A 343 20.10 -12.94 -11.92
C ARG A 343 19.13 -14.05 -12.30
N LYS A 344 18.35 -14.56 -11.35
CA LYS A 344 17.30 -15.56 -11.61
C LYS A 344 16.23 -15.00 -12.56
N GLU A 345 15.76 -13.78 -12.33
CA GLU A 345 14.78 -13.13 -13.20
C GLU A 345 15.33 -12.80 -14.60
N ILE A 346 16.58 -12.31 -14.71
CA ILE A 346 17.24 -12.08 -16.00
C ILE A 346 17.32 -13.39 -16.80
N ARG A 347 17.69 -14.51 -16.15
CA ARG A 347 17.72 -15.84 -16.80
C ARG A 347 16.33 -16.26 -17.25
N ARG A 348 15.29 -16.05 -16.43
CA ARG A 348 13.90 -16.35 -16.80
C ARG A 348 13.47 -15.57 -18.05
N ILE A 349 13.76 -14.26 -18.08
CA ILE A 349 13.43 -13.40 -19.23
C ILE A 349 14.15 -13.88 -20.50
N ARG A 350 15.44 -14.20 -20.41
CA ARG A 350 16.24 -14.68 -21.55
C ARG A 350 15.76 -16.04 -22.06
N ASN A 351 15.48 -16.99 -21.16
CA ASN A 351 15.05 -18.34 -21.52
C ASN A 351 13.67 -18.36 -22.18
N ASN A 352 12.77 -17.48 -21.76
CA ASN A 352 11.40 -17.44 -22.27
C ASN A 352 11.26 -16.63 -23.58
N GLN A 353 12.36 -16.09 -24.13
CA GLN A 353 12.35 -15.26 -25.34
C GLN A 353 11.29 -14.15 -25.32
N ILE A 354 11.13 -13.51 -24.15
CA ILE A 354 10.08 -12.53 -23.90
C ILE A 354 10.20 -11.37 -24.90
N ASN A 355 9.13 -11.10 -25.63
CA ASN A 355 9.12 -10.02 -26.60
C ASN A 355 9.02 -8.65 -25.90
N THR A 356 9.25 -7.57 -26.65
CA THR A 356 9.30 -6.22 -26.07
C THR A 356 7.98 -5.78 -25.41
N LYS A 357 6.82 -6.13 -25.99
CA LYS A 357 5.52 -5.82 -25.40
C LYS A 357 5.35 -6.52 -24.04
N GLN A 358 5.71 -7.80 -23.97
CA GLN A 358 5.68 -8.56 -22.73
C GLN A 358 6.67 -8.03 -21.68
N LEU A 359 7.82 -7.49 -22.09
CA LEU A 359 8.72 -6.77 -21.17
C LEU A 359 8.04 -5.54 -20.59
N TYR A 360 7.33 -4.75 -21.40
CA TYR A 360 6.59 -3.57 -20.92
C TYR A 360 5.50 -3.95 -19.93
N ASP A 361 4.71 -4.96 -20.24
CA ASP A 361 3.68 -5.48 -19.33
C ASP A 361 4.30 -5.99 -18.03
N THR A 362 5.40 -6.75 -18.11
CA THR A 362 6.14 -7.23 -16.94
C THR A 362 6.68 -6.08 -16.09
N LEU A 363 7.22 -5.03 -16.72
CA LEU A 363 7.71 -3.84 -16.01
C LEU A 363 6.57 -3.13 -15.28
N LEU A 364 5.42 -2.96 -15.93
CA LEU A 364 4.27 -2.29 -15.35
C LEU A 364 3.66 -3.10 -14.19
N THR A 365 3.54 -4.43 -14.34
CA THR A 365 3.11 -5.30 -13.24
C THR A 365 4.10 -5.28 -12.09
N ALA A 366 5.40 -5.36 -12.37
CA ALA A 366 6.43 -5.33 -11.34
C ALA A 366 6.48 -3.98 -10.62
N PHE A 367 6.24 -2.89 -11.35
CA PHE A 367 6.04 -1.55 -10.82
C PHE A 367 4.80 -1.53 -9.91
N ASN A 368 3.63 -1.97 -10.35
CA ASN A 368 2.44 -1.88 -9.48
C ASN A 368 2.54 -2.71 -8.18
N VAL A 369 3.38 -3.75 -8.15
CA VAL A 369 3.57 -4.63 -6.97
C VAL A 369 4.87 -4.31 -6.20
N SER A 370 5.60 -3.25 -6.57
CA SER A 370 6.85 -2.83 -5.90
C SER A 370 7.91 -3.93 -5.75
N ARG A 371 8.00 -4.84 -6.72
CA ARG A 371 8.99 -5.93 -6.69
C ARG A 371 10.30 -5.48 -7.34
N GLN A 372 11.33 -5.25 -6.52
CA GLN A 372 12.61 -4.73 -6.99
C GLN A 372 13.29 -5.64 -8.03
N ALA A 373 13.39 -6.94 -7.77
CA ALA A 373 14.16 -7.84 -8.65
C ALA A 373 13.60 -7.96 -10.08
N PRO A 374 12.27 -8.13 -10.28
CA PRO A 374 11.68 -8.09 -11.62
C PRO A 374 11.84 -6.75 -12.34
N VAL A 375 11.70 -5.61 -11.64
CA VAL A 375 11.90 -4.28 -12.24
C VAL A 375 13.34 -4.15 -12.77
N ALA A 376 14.33 -4.46 -11.94
CA ALA A 376 15.74 -4.42 -12.33
C ALA A 376 16.04 -5.36 -13.50
N ALA A 377 15.52 -6.60 -13.46
CA ALA A 377 15.72 -7.58 -14.53
C ALA A 377 15.12 -7.14 -15.87
N VAL A 378 13.95 -6.50 -15.88
CA VAL A 378 13.34 -5.97 -17.10
C VAL A 378 14.11 -4.76 -17.63
N LEU A 379 14.52 -3.82 -16.77
CA LEU A 379 15.37 -2.70 -17.17
C LEU A 379 16.69 -3.19 -17.80
N TYR A 380 17.31 -4.20 -17.19
CA TYR A 380 18.50 -4.84 -17.72
C TYR A 380 18.26 -5.42 -19.11
N ALA A 381 17.15 -6.17 -19.30
CA ALA A 381 16.80 -6.76 -20.59
C ALA A 381 16.53 -5.69 -21.66
N LEU A 382 15.88 -4.57 -21.31
CA LEU A 382 15.66 -3.44 -22.21
C LEU A 382 16.98 -2.77 -22.60
N ALA A 383 17.89 -2.56 -21.66
CA ALA A 383 19.23 -2.04 -21.91
C ALA A 383 20.05 -2.97 -22.81
N GLU A 384 20.06 -4.28 -22.53
CA GLU A 384 20.74 -5.28 -23.35
C GLU A 384 20.22 -5.33 -24.80
N GLN A 385 18.94 -4.98 -25.02
CA GLN A 385 18.33 -4.89 -26.35
C GLN A 385 18.51 -3.52 -27.03
N GLY A 386 19.15 -2.54 -26.38
CA GLY A 386 19.23 -1.16 -26.89
C GLY A 386 17.87 -0.44 -26.95
N LYS A 387 16.90 -0.87 -26.13
CA LYS A 387 15.53 -0.33 -26.08
C LYS A 387 15.24 0.48 -24.82
N LEU A 388 16.26 0.76 -24.02
CA LEU A 388 16.13 1.49 -22.76
C LEU A 388 15.60 2.92 -22.95
N GLU A 389 15.90 3.58 -24.06
CA GLU A 389 15.44 4.95 -24.31
C GLU A 389 14.06 4.99 -24.97
N SER A 390 13.85 4.14 -25.96
CA SER A 390 12.62 4.14 -26.76
C SER A 390 11.40 3.61 -26.02
N PHE A 391 11.55 2.81 -24.95
CA PHE A 391 10.38 2.17 -24.32
C PHE A 391 9.41 3.15 -23.69
N ILE A 392 9.91 4.26 -23.11
CA ILE A 392 9.05 5.29 -22.52
C ILE A 392 8.13 5.86 -23.58
N PHE A 393 8.64 6.02 -24.81
CA PHE A 393 7.89 6.58 -25.92
C PHE A 393 7.08 5.56 -26.72
N ALA A 394 7.43 4.28 -26.63
CA ALA A 394 6.75 3.18 -27.28
C ALA A 394 5.45 2.77 -26.59
N ASP A 395 5.27 3.08 -25.30
CA ASP A 395 4.07 2.72 -24.54
C ASP A 395 3.45 3.94 -23.86
N GLN A 396 2.17 4.21 -24.17
CA GLN A 396 1.44 5.36 -23.65
C GLN A 396 1.33 5.34 -22.12
N ARG A 397 1.34 4.15 -21.49
CA ARG A 397 1.24 4.00 -20.03
C ARG A 397 2.45 4.63 -19.35
N PHE A 398 3.67 4.40 -19.86
CA PHE A 398 4.88 5.00 -19.30
C PHE A 398 4.95 6.51 -19.55
N LYS A 399 4.49 7.00 -20.71
CA LYS A 399 4.33 8.45 -20.94
C LYS A 399 3.40 9.08 -19.91
N ASN A 400 2.27 8.45 -19.63
CA ASN A 400 1.30 8.96 -18.67
C ASN A 400 1.87 9.01 -17.25
N LEU A 401 2.61 7.99 -16.82
CA LEU A 401 3.31 7.98 -15.53
C LEU A 401 4.33 9.12 -15.42
N LEU A 402 5.16 9.31 -16.45
CA LEU A 402 6.15 10.39 -16.46
C LEU A 402 5.49 11.78 -16.52
N ALA A 403 4.38 11.92 -17.26
CA ALA A 403 3.59 13.14 -17.32
C ALA A 403 3.00 13.49 -15.94
N ALA A 404 2.46 12.51 -15.21
CA ALA A 404 1.97 12.71 -13.85
C ALA A 404 3.08 13.21 -12.91
N ARG A 405 4.29 12.64 -13.01
CA ARG A 405 5.46 13.13 -12.27
C ARG A 405 5.78 14.59 -12.61
N TYR A 406 5.80 14.97 -13.90
CA TYR A 406 6.11 16.34 -14.29
C TYR A 406 5.06 17.36 -13.83
N ARG A 407 3.78 16.98 -13.78
CA ARG A 407 2.74 17.82 -13.17
C ARG A 407 3.02 18.04 -11.68
N LYS A 408 3.34 16.97 -10.94
CA LYS A 408 3.65 17.03 -9.51
C LYS A 408 4.89 17.87 -9.20
N LEU A 409 5.90 17.86 -10.08
CA LEU A 409 7.12 18.66 -9.93
C LEU A 409 7.00 20.07 -10.54
N GLU A 410 5.82 20.46 -11.03
CA GLU A 410 5.57 21.75 -11.68
C GLU A 410 6.50 22.04 -12.89
N LYS A 411 6.96 20.98 -13.58
CA LYS A 411 7.89 21.08 -14.73
C LYS A 411 7.12 21.21 -16.05
N ALA A 412 6.44 22.32 -16.26
CA ALA A 412 5.59 22.57 -17.44
C ALA A 412 6.34 22.38 -18.78
N THR A 413 7.59 22.84 -18.88
CA THR A 413 8.41 22.69 -20.10
C THR A 413 8.67 21.22 -20.44
N MET A 414 9.03 20.41 -19.44
CA MET A 414 9.29 18.98 -19.62
C MET A 414 8.02 18.22 -19.97
N LEU A 415 6.88 18.60 -19.39
CA LEU A 415 5.58 18.01 -19.74
C LEU A 415 5.24 18.27 -21.21
N ARG A 416 5.44 19.50 -21.68
CA ARG A 416 5.21 19.86 -23.09
C ARG A 416 6.13 19.08 -24.03
N GLN A 417 7.43 19.01 -23.72
CA GLN A 417 8.40 18.24 -24.52
C GLN A 417 8.03 16.76 -24.61
N LEU A 418 7.58 16.17 -23.50
CA LEU A 418 7.10 14.78 -23.46
C LEU A 418 5.87 14.58 -24.36
N GLN A 419 4.93 15.52 -24.36
CA GLN A 419 3.72 15.49 -25.19
C GLN A 419 4.02 15.65 -26.68
N GLU A 420 5.03 16.47 -27.02
CA GLU A 420 5.54 16.64 -28.39
C GLU A 420 6.32 15.41 -28.88
N GLY A 421 6.52 14.40 -28.02
CA GLY A 421 7.24 13.17 -28.35
C GLY A 421 8.74 13.37 -28.53
N LEU A 422 9.29 14.44 -27.96
CA LEU A 422 10.71 14.75 -28.05
C LEU A 422 11.51 13.80 -27.15
N ASN A 423 12.39 13.02 -27.75
CA ASN A 423 13.20 12.05 -27.05
C ASN A 423 14.46 12.73 -26.46
N TYR A 424 14.28 13.40 -25.33
CA TYR A 424 15.38 13.97 -24.55
C TYR A 424 15.89 12.98 -23.48
N PRO A 425 17.22 12.90 -23.25
CA PRO A 425 17.84 12.09 -22.19
C PRO A 425 17.20 12.29 -20.80
N GLU A 426 16.73 13.50 -20.54
CA GLU A 426 16.07 13.91 -19.30
C GLU A 426 14.79 13.12 -19.02
N HIS A 427 14.05 12.70 -20.05
CA HIS A 427 12.86 11.87 -19.85
C HIS A 427 13.23 10.50 -19.29
N LEU A 428 14.25 9.87 -19.87
CA LEU A 428 14.77 8.60 -19.36
C LEU A 428 15.35 8.75 -17.95
N ARG A 429 16.15 9.80 -17.71
CA ARG A 429 16.68 10.11 -16.37
C ARG A 429 15.57 10.23 -15.33
N ASN A 430 14.57 11.08 -15.59
CA ASN A 430 13.49 11.32 -14.63
C ASN A 430 12.58 10.09 -14.45
N PHE A 431 12.39 9.28 -15.51
CA PHE A 431 11.66 8.03 -15.40
C PHE A 431 12.41 7.00 -14.53
N LEU A 432 13.73 6.84 -14.74
CA LEU A 432 14.54 5.96 -13.89
C LEU A 432 14.58 6.46 -12.44
N ARG A 433 14.67 7.78 -12.20
CA ARG A 433 14.57 8.33 -10.83
C ARG A 433 13.24 8.00 -10.18
N MET A 434 12.13 8.21 -10.88
CA MET A 434 10.80 7.84 -10.39
C MET A 434 10.71 6.35 -10.03
N LEU A 435 11.28 5.50 -10.87
CA LEU A 435 11.20 4.05 -10.70
C LEU A 435 12.10 3.55 -9.56
N LEU A 436 13.34 4.03 -9.51
CA LEU A 436 14.36 3.54 -8.58
C LEU A 436 14.28 4.24 -7.22
N GLU A 437 14.16 5.58 -7.20
CA GLU A 437 14.13 6.37 -5.96
C GLU A 437 12.73 6.30 -5.32
N ASP A 438 11.70 6.76 -6.03
CA ASP A 438 10.37 6.90 -5.43
C ASP A 438 9.69 5.55 -5.21
N HIS A 439 9.82 4.64 -6.18
CA HIS A 439 9.04 3.40 -6.19
C HIS A 439 9.78 2.20 -5.59
N MET A 440 11.08 2.08 -5.84
CA MET A 440 11.90 1.01 -5.22
C MET A 440 12.55 1.44 -3.91
N HIS A 441 12.37 2.71 -3.48
CA HIS A 441 12.94 3.27 -2.25
C HIS A 441 14.46 3.15 -2.16
N MET A 442 15.15 3.18 -3.30
CA MET A 442 16.61 3.16 -3.34
C MET A 442 17.18 4.49 -2.88
N GLN A 443 18.36 4.44 -2.26
CA GLN A 443 19.12 5.66 -2.00
C GLN A 443 19.55 6.30 -3.33
N ILE A 444 19.68 7.63 -3.35
CA ILE A 444 20.00 8.38 -4.58
C ILE A 444 21.26 7.84 -5.27
N SER A 445 22.31 7.57 -4.49
CA SER A 445 23.58 7.01 -5.01
C SER A 445 23.40 5.61 -5.59
N GLU A 446 22.63 4.74 -4.94
CA GLU A 446 22.36 3.38 -5.44
C GLU A 446 21.55 3.42 -6.75
N ALA A 447 20.53 4.29 -6.81
CA ALA A 447 19.72 4.49 -8.00
C ALA A 447 20.55 5.04 -9.17
N ALA A 448 21.43 6.01 -8.90
CA ALA A 448 22.35 6.56 -9.88
C ALA A 448 23.39 5.52 -10.36
N HIS A 449 23.91 4.69 -9.46
CA HIS A 449 24.81 3.58 -9.80
C HIS A 449 24.13 2.63 -10.79
N LEU A 450 22.91 2.18 -10.48
CA LEU A 450 22.15 1.29 -11.34
C LEU A 450 21.87 1.91 -12.72
N ALA A 451 21.56 3.21 -12.76
CA ALA A 451 21.36 3.94 -14.01
C ALA A 451 22.66 4.05 -14.84
N ALA A 452 23.81 4.24 -14.20
CA ALA A 452 25.11 4.23 -14.87
C ALA A 452 25.41 2.85 -15.50
N GLU A 453 25.11 1.76 -14.79
CA GLU A 453 25.27 0.40 -15.33
C GLU A 453 24.32 0.11 -16.50
N LEU A 454 23.05 0.51 -16.38
CA LEU A 454 22.05 0.35 -17.44
C LEU A 454 22.44 1.10 -18.71
N THR A 455 22.91 2.34 -18.57
CA THR A 455 23.34 3.15 -19.72
C THR A 455 24.63 2.63 -20.33
N ALA A 456 25.58 2.17 -19.53
CA ALA A 456 26.79 1.50 -20.02
C ALA A 456 26.45 0.21 -20.79
N LEU A 457 25.45 -0.57 -20.33
CA LEU A 457 24.98 -1.76 -21.02
C LEU A 457 24.29 -1.41 -22.35
N ALA A 458 23.39 -0.43 -22.35
CA ALA A 458 22.70 0.04 -23.55
C ALA A 458 23.67 0.57 -24.61
N ARG A 459 24.72 1.28 -24.19
CA ARG A 459 25.77 1.81 -25.08
C ARG A 459 26.55 0.76 -25.86
N LYS A 460 26.59 -0.49 -25.37
CA LYS A 460 27.19 -1.61 -26.12
C LYS A 460 26.40 -1.96 -27.37
N LYS A 461 25.10 -1.61 -27.41
CA LYS A 461 24.23 -1.81 -28.58
C LYS A 461 24.03 -0.53 -29.37
N ASP A 462 23.91 0.60 -28.67
CA ASP A 462 23.73 1.90 -29.28
C ASP A 462 24.65 2.94 -28.63
N SER A 463 25.77 3.26 -29.29
CA SER A 463 26.74 4.22 -28.80
C SER A 463 26.17 5.63 -28.59
N ALA A 464 25.01 5.95 -29.18
CA ALA A 464 24.34 7.23 -29.02
C ALA A 464 23.63 7.37 -27.67
N THR A 465 23.38 6.27 -26.94
CA THR A 465 22.70 6.33 -25.64
C THR A 465 23.49 7.22 -24.66
N PRO A 466 22.87 8.27 -24.10
CA PRO A 466 23.54 9.20 -23.19
C PRO A 466 23.87 8.54 -21.85
N TYR A 467 24.95 9.00 -21.20
CA TYR A 467 25.16 8.69 -19.79
C TYR A 467 24.14 9.46 -18.95
N LEU A 468 23.50 8.81 -17.99
CA LEU A 468 22.50 9.43 -17.13
C LEU A 468 23.00 9.69 -15.71
N ALA A 469 24.10 9.03 -15.33
CA ALA A 469 24.73 9.11 -14.04
C ALA A 469 26.25 8.89 -14.19
N TYR A 470 27.02 9.36 -13.21
CA TYR A 470 28.47 9.25 -13.18
C TYR A 470 28.93 9.01 -11.74
N PHE A 471 30.13 8.44 -11.58
CA PHE A 471 30.77 8.33 -10.27
C PHE A 471 31.52 9.63 -9.98
N ASP A 472 31.15 10.32 -8.91
CA ASP A 472 31.83 11.52 -8.45
C ASP A 472 32.94 11.16 -7.47
N GLU A 473 34.20 11.36 -7.88
CA GLU A 473 35.38 11.07 -7.07
C GLU A 473 35.44 11.94 -5.79
N ALA A 474 34.88 13.14 -5.79
CA ALA A 474 34.92 14.02 -4.63
C ALA A 474 34.01 13.51 -3.50
N THR A 475 32.81 13.04 -3.86
CA THR A 475 31.84 12.50 -2.91
C THR A 475 31.94 10.98 -2.72
N GLN A 476 32.78 10.30 -3.52
CA GLN A 476 32.90 8.84 -3.57
C GLN A 476 31.53 8.16 -3.74
N SER A 477 30.66 8.74 -4.57
CA SER A 477 29.29 8.29 -4.74
C SER A 477 28.80 8.48 -6.17
N TYR A 478 27.81 7.70 -6.59
CA TYR A 478 27.21 7.90 -7.90
C TYR A 478 26.22 9.05 -7.84
N GLN A 479 26.28 9.93 -8.82
CA GLN A 479 25.44 11.10 -8.96
C GLN A 479 24.70 11.06 -10.28
N TRP A 480 23.47 11.57 -10.30
CA TRP A 480 22.76 11.80 -11.54
C TRP A 480 23.46 12.91 -12.33
N MET A 481 23.56 12.75 -13.64
CA MET A 481 24.08 13.80 -14.51
C MET A 481 23.05 14.92 -14.58
N ASP A 482 23.36 16.10 -14.03
CA ASP A 482 22.49 17.28 -14.17
C ASP A 482 22.76 17.96 -15.52
N THR A 483 21.70 18.14 -16.32
CA THR A 483 21.81 18.74 -17.66
C THR A 483 21.68 20.26 -17.67
N THR A 484 21.83 20.92 -16.52
CA THR A 484 21.75 22.38 -16.39
C THR A 484 23.07 23.11 -16.66
N LEU A 485 24.01 22.49 -17.39
CA LEU A 485 25.27 23.12 -17.80
C LEU A 485 25.18 23.80 -19.16
#